data_AF-A0A2D6U1V7-F1
#
_entry.id   AF-A0A2D6U1V7-F1
#
_cell.length_a   1.000
_cell.length_b   1.000
_cell.length_c   1.000
_cell.angle_alpha   90.00
_cell.angle_beta   90.00
_cell.angle_gamma   90.00
#
_symmetry.space_group_name_H-M   'P 1'
#
loop_
_entity.id
_entity.type
_entity.pdbx_description
1 polymer ?
#
loop_
_entity_poly.entity_id
_entity_poly.type
_entity_poly.pdbx_seq_one_letter_code
_entity_poly.pdbx_strand_id
1 'polypeptide(L)'
;MSQGNGGDEEGGHSKVDNYDPKTPAMKSWKKKYLVEEESEIEEELEEEVSPTKEASDADKQFTTFCLVLITMSIGGSIFSMIGYYVGPESCDNDSIFEILGVFAFSLSMMAGIPVNIIIWLLSLTNPEFNSKNVLLLFAVHAVITLLCGIAFNGYLLQDMFCNGGPGFYVTASPI
;
A
#
# COMPACT_ATOMS: atom_id res chain seq x y z
N MET A 1 1.77 -35.53 58.40
CA MET A 1 1.94 -34.08 58.65
C MET A 1 2.81 -33.56 57.53
N SER A 2 2.23 -32.83 56.57
CA SER A 2 2.38 -31.35 56.39
C SER A 2 3.74 -31.03 55.76
N GLN A 3 3.95 -30.31 54.65
CA GLN A 3 3.26 -29.41 53.69
C GLN A 3 4.26 -29.36 52.49
N GLY A 4 3.92 -29.12 51.21
CA GLY A 4 3.26 -27.94 50.63
C GLY A 4 4.26 -27.17 49.72
N ASN A 5 3.75 -26.67 48.58
CA ASN A 5 4.33 -25.79 47.54
C ASN A 5 5.26 -26.42 46.49
N GLY A 6 5.07 -26.28 45.17
CA GLY A 6 4.24 -25.36 44.38
C GLY A 6 5.09 -24.23 43.77
N GLY A 7 5.06 -24.10 42.44
CA GLY A 7 5.47 -22.89 41.70
C GLY A 7 6.67 -23.04 40.77
N ASP A 8 6.42 -23.53 39.56
CA ASP A 8 6.55 -22.86 38.26
C ASP A 8 7.77 -22.00 37.87
N GLU A 9 8.10 -22.20 36.59
CA GLU A 9 8.81 -21.34 35.62
C GLU A 9 10.33 -21.20 35.73
N GLU A 10 11.05 -21.80 34.78
CA GLU A 10 11.54 -21.08 33.60
C GLU A 10 12.43 -21.98 32.74
N GLY A 11 12.26 -21.86 31.41
CA GLY A 11 13.38 -22.03 30.49
C GLY A 11 13.57 -23.42 29.90
N GLY A 12 13.20 -23.54 28.63
CA GLY A 12 13.82 -24.51 27.76
C GLY A 12 13.01 -24.78 26.52
N HIS A 13 13.37 -24.11 25.42
CA HIS A 13 13.31 -24.73 24.10
C HIS A 13 14.08 -26.07 24.19
N SER A 14 13.40 -27.14 24.60
CA SER A 14 13.96 -28.48 24.59
C SER A 14 13.82 -28.99 23.16
N LYS A 15 14.89 -28.77 22.40
CA LYS A 15 15.58 -29.81 21.62
C LYS A 15 14.75 -31.08 21.50
N VAL A 16 14.34 -31.44 20.28
CA VAL A 16 13.67 -32.71 19.96
C VAL A 16 14.41 -33.85 20.68
N ASP A 17 13.90 -34.25 21.84
CA ASP A 17 14.51 -35.28 22.64
C ASP A 17 14.30 -36.57 21.86
N ASN A 18 15.41 -37.15 21.38
CA ASN A 18 15.42 -38.41 20.64
C ASN A 18 15.16 -39.57 21.62
N TYR A 19 13.97 -39.56 22.20
CA TYR A 19 13.49 -40.51 23.18
C TYR A 19 12.92 -41.72 22.43
N ASP A 20 13.53 -42.89 22.65
CA ASP A 20 13.09 -44.17 22.09
C ASP A 20 12.26 -44.96 23.13
N PRO A 21 10.92 -44.94 23.03
CA PRO A 21 10.07 -45.58 24.01
C PRO A 21 10.18 -47.10 23.96
N LYS A 22 10.52 -47.71 25.10
CA LYS A 22 10.72 -49.16 25.22
C LYS A 22 9.41 -49.97 25.29
N THR A 23 8.28 -49.33 25.59
CA THR A 23 6.99 -50.03 25.78
C THR A 23 6.08 -49.91 24.54
N PRO A 24 5.29 -50.95 24.22
CA PRO A 24 4.37 -50.92 23.08
C PRO A 24 3.35 -49.78 23.15
N ALA A 25 2.86 -49.45 24.35
CA ALA A 25 1.88 -48.38 24.55
C ALA A 25 2.47 -46.99 24.22
N MET A 26 3.71 -46.72 24.63
CA MET A 26 4.37 -45.44 24.35
C MET A 26 4.79 -45.30 22.88
N LYS A 27 5.09 -46.40 22.18
CA LYS A 27 5.29 -46.39 20.73
C LYS A 27 4.01 -45.99 19.99
N SER A 28 2.86 -46.53 20.42
CA SER A 28 1.57 -46.17 19.84
C SER A 28 1.20 -44.71 20.11
N TRP A 29 1.50 -44.20 21.31
CA TRP A 29 1.26 -42.81 21.66
C TRP A 29 2.14 -41.87 20.84
N LYS A 30 3.45 -42.16 20.77
CA LYS A 30 4.42 -41.41 19.95
C LYS A 30 3.98 -41.31 18.49
N LYS A 31 3.57 -42.43 17.90
CA LYS A 31 3.11 -42.46 16.50
C LYS A 31 1.84 -41.63 16.27
N LYS A 32 0.95 -41.54 17.26
CA LYS A 32 -0.30 -40.80 17.09
C LYS A 32 -0.07 -39.30 17.15
N TYR A 33 0.67 -38.84 18.16
CA TYR A 33 0.77 -37.41 18.46
C TYR A 33 1.97 -36.73 17.77
N LEU A 34 3.12 -37.39 17.62
CA LEU A 34 4.26 -36.77 16.92
C LEU A 34 4.06 -36.71 15.41
N VAL A 35 3.34 -37.67 14.81
CA VAL A 35 3.03 -37.61 13.38
C VAL A 35 2.02 -36.50 13.09
N GLU A 36 1.10 -36.25 14.04
CA GLU A 36 0.10 -35.18 13.96
C GLU A 36 0.78 -33.80 14.15
N GLU A 37 1.69 -33.67 15.13
CA GLU A 37 2.54 -32.46 15.28
C GLU A 37 3.46 -32.24 14.07
N GLU A 38 4.13 -33.28 13.54
CA GLU A 38 4.96 -33.16 12.34
C GLU A 38 4.13 -32.73 11.12
N SER A 39 2.90 -33.24 10.97
CA SER A 39 2.01 -32.84 9.87
C SER A 39 1.43 -31.43 10.02
N GLU A 40 1.08 -31.01 11.24
CA GLU A 40 0.61 -29.66 11.52
C GLU A 40 1.75 -28.65 11.30
N ILE A 41 2.97 -28.98 11.71
CA ILE A 41 4.16 -28.15 11.48
C ILE A 41 4.51 -28.11 9.99
N GLU A 42 4.41 -29.22 9.24
CA GLU A 42 4.62 -29.23 7.79
C GLU A 42 3.56 -28.38 7.06
N GLU A 43 2.29 -28.44 7.45
CA GLU A 43 1.23 -27.58 6.88
C GLU A 43 1.48 -26.09 7.21
N GLU A 44 1.87 -25.76 8.45
CA GLU A 44 2.18 -24.39 8.86
C GLU A 44 3.44 -23.85 8.14
N LEU A 45 4.45 -24.70 7.92
CA LEU A 45 5.66 -24.35 7.17
C LEU A 45 5.40 -24.23 5.67
N GLU A 46 4.50 -25.03 5.09
CA GLU A 46 4.08 -24.89 3.70
C GLU A 46 3.21 -23.64 3.47
N GLU A 47 2.43 -23.20 4.47
CA GLU A 47 1.70 -21.93 4.42
C GLU A 47 2.63 -20.71 4.54
N GLU A 48 3.65 -20.74 5.41
CA GLU A 48 4.67 -19.68 5.49
C GLU A 48 5.65 -19.70 4.32
N VAL A 49 5.97 -20.89 3.79
CA VAL A 49 6.76 -21.09 2.56
C VAL A 49 5.80 -21.22 1.37
N SER A 50 4.82 -20.32 1.27
CA SER A 50 4.27 -20.01 -0.04
C SER A 50 5.46 -19.65 -0.93
N PRO A 51 5.61 -20.28 -2.11
CA PRO A 51 6.70 -19.91 -3.01
C PRO A 51 6.53 -18.42 -3.22
N THR A 52 7.54 -17.64 -2.86
CA THR A 52 7.61 -16.23 -3.22
C THR A 52 7.53 -16.25 -4.74
N LYS A 53 6.31 -16.12 -5.26
CA LYS A 53 6.01 -16.24 -6.69
C LYS A 53 6.90 -15.16 -7.27
N GLU A 54 7.98 -15.55 -7.95
CA GLU A 54 8.93 -14.57 -8.46
C GLU A 54 8.11 -13.55 -9.24
N ALA A 55 8.21 -12.29 -8.82
CA ALA A 55 7.35 -11.24 -9.36
C ALA A 55 7.47 -11.27 -10.88
N SER A 56 6.34 -11.52 -11.54
CA SER A 56 6.32 -11.61 -13.00
C SER A 56 6.84 -10.30 -13.59
N ASP A 57 7.36 -10.33 -14.82
CA ASP A 57 7.82 -9.11 -15.47
C ASP A 57 6.70 -8.06 -15.55
N ALA A 58 5.45 -8.52 -15.71
CA ALA A 58 4.26 -7.69 -15.68
C ALA A 58 4.02 -7.03 -14.31
N ASP A 59 4.20 -7.76 -13.20
CA ASP A 59 4.11 -7.20 -11.85
C ASP A 59 5.19 -6.12 -11.61
N LYS A 60 6.40 -6.31 -12.12
CA LYS A 60 7.49 -5.33 -12.03
C LYS A 60 7.19 -4.07 -12.86
N GLN A 61 6.67 -4.24 -14.07
CA GLN A 61 6.26 -3.13 -14.93
C GLN A 61 5.12 -2.32 -14.29
N PHE A 62 4.09 -3.00 -13.76
CA PHE A 62 3.01 -2.34 -13.03
C PHE A 62 3.53 -1.60 -11.80
N THR A 63 4.43 -2.23 -11.03
CA THR A 63 5.02 -1.62 -9.84
C THR A 63 5.77 -0.34 -10.19
N THR A 64 6.58 -0.39 -11.25
CA THR A 64 7.33 0.77 -11.74
C THR A 64 6.39 1.86 -12.24
N PHE A 65 5.36 1.50 -13.00
CA PHE A 65 4.34 2.44 -13.48
C PHE A 65 3.63 3.15 -12.32
N CYS A 66 3.18 2.40 -11.31
CA CYS A 66 2.49 2.96 -10.16
C CYS A 66 3.42 3.87 -9.33
N LEU A 67 4.69 3.50 -9.16
CA LEU A 67 5.69 4.36 -8.51
C LEU A 67 5.90 5.66 -9.28
N VAL A 68 5.96 5.62 -10.62
CA VAL A 68 6.03 6.84 -11.44
C VAL A 68 4.82 7.72 -11.18
N LEU A 69 3.60 7.18 -11.18
CA LEU A 69 2.40 7.97 -10.89
C LEU A 69 2.42 8.60 -9.48
N ILE A 70 2.89 7.86 -8.48
CA ILE A 70 3.07 8.39 -7.11
C ILE A 70 4.06 9.55 -7.11
N THR A 71 5.22 9.39 -7.76
CA THR A 71 6.21 10.46 -7.85
C THR A 71 5.71 11.66 -8.64
N MET A 72 4.90 11.45 -9.68
CA MET A 72 4.25 12.54 -10.43
C MET A 72 3.21 13.27 -9.58
N SER A 73 2.48 12.57 -8.71
CA SER A 73 1.54 13.21 -7.78
C SER A 73 2.29 14.08 -6.78
N ILE A 74 3.26 13.52 -6.06
CA ILE A 74 4.04 14.25 -5.05
C ILE A 74 4.83 15.40 -5.70
N GLY A 75 5.57 15.11 -6.76
CA GLY A 75 6.37 16.09 -7.49
C GLY A 75 5.51 17.17 -8.15
N GLY A 76 4.36 16.79 -8.71
CA GLY A 76 3.40 17.72 -9.28
C GLY A 76 2.85 18.71 -8.25
N SER A 77 2.47 18.21 -7.07
CA SER A 77 2.01 19.07 -5.97
C SER A 77 3.10 20.02 -5.46
N ILE A 78 4.34 19.54 -5.33
CA ILE A 78 5.47 20.39 -4.92
C ILE A 78 5.80 21.43 -5.99
N PHE A 79 5.80 21.06 -7.27
CA PHE A 79 6.06 22.01 -8.35
C PHE A 79 4.96 23.06 -8.47
N SER A 80 3.69 22.67 -8.27
CA SER A 80 2.58 23.63 -8.21
C SER A 80 2.76 24.61 -7.05
N MET A 81 3.14 24.15 -5.86
CA MET A 81 3.47 25.03 -4.72
C MET A 81 4.63 25.99 -5.05
N ILE A 82 5.73 25.48 -5.62
CA ILE A 82 6.87 26.33 -6.02
C ILE A 82 6.44 27.35 -7.06
N GLY A 83 5.65 26.91 -8.04
CA GLY A 83 5.12 27.76 -9.10
C GLY A 83 4.28 28.91 -8.56
N TYR A 84 3.44 28.63 -7.56
CA TYR A 84 2.66 29.64 -6.87
C TYR A 84 3.53 30.70 -6.16
N TYR A 85 4.62 30.30 -5.49
CA TYR A 85 5.49 31.25 -4.79
C TYR A 85 6.45 32.04 -5.69
N VAL A 86 6.79 31.50 -6.85
CA VAL A 86 7.77 32.09 -7.79
C VAL A 86 7.07 32.84 -8.93
N GLY A 87 5.85 32.44 -9.27
CA GLY A 87 5.03 33.04 -10.31
C GLY A 87 4.50 34.42 -9.93
N PRO A 88 4.12 35.23 -10.92
CA PRO A 88 3.43 36.49 -10.66
C PRO A 88 2.04 36.23 -10.03
N GLU A 89 1.62 37.07 -9.08
CA GLU A 89 0.35 36.93 -8.33
C GLU A 89 -0.94 37.18 -9.17
N SER A 90 -0.91 36.92 -10.47
CA SER A 90 -2.02 37.18 -11.40
C SER A 90 -2.52 35.89 -12.07
N CYS A 91 -3.84 35.68 -12.08
CA CYS A 91 -4.53 34.55 -12.70
C CYS A 91 -4.27 34.33 -14.22
N ASP A 92 -3.59 35.25 -14.89
CA ASP A 92 -3.34 35.19 -16.34
C ASP A 92 -1.91 34.76 -16.70
N ASN A 93 -0.99 34.67 -15.71
CA ASN A 93 0.43 34.42 -15.97
C ASN A 93 0.96 33.28 -15.09
N ASP A 94 0.54 32.06 -15.37
CA ASP A 94 1.02 30.89 -14.65
C ASP A 94 2.52 30.67 -14.92
N SER A 95 3.25 30.34 -13.86
CA SER A 95 4.65 29.98 -14.01
C SER A 95 4.78 28.60 -14.69
N ILE A 96 5.92 28.34 -15.34
CA ILE A 96 6.16 27.02 -15.95
C ILE A 96 6.11 25.87 -14.93
N PHE A 97 6.45 26.14 -13.67
CA PHE A 97 6.40 25.17 -12.58
C PHE A 97 4.97 24.86 -12.14
N GLU A 98 4.10 25.86 -12.17
CA GLU A 98 2.69 25.72 -11.86
C GLU A 98 1.99 24.86 -12.90
N ILE A 99 2.12 25.21 -14.19
CA ILE A 99 1.56 24.44 -15.30
C ILE A 99 2.06 22.99 -15.26
N LEU A 100 3.37 22.79 -15.12
CA LEU A 100 3.96 21.45 -15.10
C LEU A 100 3.51 20.67 -13.86
N GLY A 101 3.39 21.35 -12.71
CA GLY A 101 2.96 20.76 -11.45
C GLY A 101 1.51 20.29 -11.49
N VAL A 102 0.60 21.18 -11.90
CA VAL A 102 -0.82 20.89 -12.08
C VAL A 102 -1.03 19.81 -13.14
N PHE A 103 -0.29 19.86 -14.25
CA PHE A 103 -0.35 18.83 -15.29
C PHE A 103 0.12 17.46 -14.79
N ALA A 104 1.24 17.39 -14.09
CA ALA A 104 1.77 16.13 -13.54
C ALA A 104 0.83 15.52 -12.50
N PHE A 105 0.28 16.35 -11.61
CA PHE A 105 -0.70 15.93 -10.60
C PHE A 105 -2.01 15.46 -11.26
N SER A 106 -2.56 16.24 -12.19
CA SER A 106 -3.80 15.91 -12.88
C SER A 106 -3.67 14.65 -13.73
N LEU A 107 -2.54 14.42 -14.40
CA LEU A 107 -2.28 13.17 -15.11
C LEU A 107 -2.29 11.97 -14.14
N SER A 108 -1.63 12.10 -12.99
CA SER A 108 -1.61 11.04 -11.97
C SER A 108 -2.99 10.75 -11.40
N MET A 109 -3.79 11.79 -11.11
CA MET A 109 -5.13 11.66 -10.55
C MET A 109 -6.17 11.19 -11.59
N MET A 110 -6.30 11.90 -12.71
CA MET A 110 -7.37 11.68 -13.69
C MET A 110 -7.10 10.51 -14.63
N ALA A 111 -5.83 10.29 -15.03
CA ALA A 111 -5.49 9.16 -15.89
C ALA A 111 -4.96 7.97 -15.08
N GLY A 112 -4.10 8.23 -14.08
CA GLY A 112 -3.48 7.17 -13.29
C GLY A 112 -4.46 6.33 -12.48
N ILE A 113 -5.41 6.95 -11.76
CA ILE A 113 -6.38 6.22 -10.93
C ILE A 113 -7.28 5.30 -11.78
N PRO A 114 -7.95 5.77 -12.86
CA PRO A 114 -8.76 4.88 -13.69
C PRO A 114 -7.96 3.77 -14.37
N VAL A 115 -6.75 4.07 -14.86
CA VAL A 115 -5.89 3.05 -15.48
C VAL A 115 -5.49 1.98 -14.46
N ASN A 116 -5.11 2.37 -13.24
CA ASN A 116 -4.80 1.42 -12.17
C ASN A 116 -6.00 0.56 -11.79
N ILE A 117 -7.22 1.10 -11.80
CA ILE A 117 -8.45 0.33 -11.58
C ILE A 117 -8.63 -0.73 -12.69
N ILE A 118 -8.44 -0.35 -13.95
CA ILE A 118 -8.55 -1.29 -15.08
C ILE A 118 -7.51 -2.41 -14.95
N ILE A 119 -6.25 -2.08 -14.63
CA ILE A 119 -5.19 -3.07 -14.46
C ILE A 119 -5.50 -4.00 -13.28
N TRP A 120 -6.01 -3.46 -12.18
CA TRP A 120 -6.46 -4.28 -11.06
C TRP A 120 -7.58 -5.25 -11.45
N LEU A 121 -8.58 -4.80 -12.20
CA LEU A 121 -9.65 -5.68 -12.71
C LEU A 121 -9.10 -6.78 -13.61
N LEU A 122 -8.17 -6.46 -14.52
CA LEU A 122 -7.50 -7.44 -15.38
C LEU A 122 -6.62 -8.41 -14.58
N SER A 123 -6.05 -7.97 -13.47
CA SER A 123 -5.25 -8.81 -12.58
C SER A 123 -6.09 -9.88 -11.86
N LEU A 124 -7.41 -9.69 -11.70
CA LEU A 124 -8.27 -10.70 -11.08
C LEU A 124 -8.44 -11.96 -11.94
N THR A 125 -8.36 -11.82 -13.27
CA THR A 125 -8.55 -12.94 -14.19
C THR A 125 -7.24 -13.51 -14.74
N ASN A 126 -6.13 -12.80 -14.59
CA ASN A 126 -4.83 -13.20 -15.11
C ASN A 126 -3.91 -13.76 -14.00
N PRO A 127 -3.49 -15.04 -14.07
CA PRO A 127 -2.63 -15.65 -13.05
C PRO A 127 -1.19 -15.13 -13.05
N GLU A 128 -0.82 -14.36 -14.07
CA GLU A 128 0.47 -13.67 -14.20
C GLU A 128 0.66 -12.54 -13.20
N PHE A 129 -0.44 -11.97 -12.69
CA PHE A 129 -0.39 -10.85 -11.75
C PHE A 129 -0.67 -11.31 -10.32
N ASN A 130 0.03 -10.72 -9.37
CA ASN A 130 -0.35 -10.81 -7.95
C ASN A 130 -1.42 -9.75 -7.63
N SER A 131 -2.69 -10.14 -7.73
CA SER A 131 -3.83 -9.23 -7.56
C SER A 131 -3.90 -8.54 -6.20
N LYS A 132 -3.42 -9.18 -5.13
CA LYS A 132 -3.31 -8.55 -3.80
C LYS A 132 -2.29 -7.41 -3.81
N ASN A 133 -1.13 -7.65 -4.42
CA ASN A 133 -0.08 -6.64 -4.54
C ASN A 133 -0.53 -5.48 -5.44
N VAL A 134 -1.16 -5.78 -6.57
CA VAL A 134 -1.71 -4.76 -7.50
C VAL A 134 -2.73 -3.87 -6.79
N LEU A 135 -3.65 -4.47 -6.02
CA LEU A 135 -4.63 -3.74 -5.23
C LEU A 135 -3.98 -2.84 -4.18
N LEU A 136 -2.99 -3.35 -3.44
CA LEU A 136 -2.27 -2.60 -2.42
C LEU A 136 -1.58 -1.39 -3.03
N LEU A 137 -0.85 -1.58 -4.13
CA LEU A 137 -0.13 -0.50 -4.79
C LEU A 137 -1.07 0.57 -5.35
N PHE A 138 -2.19 0.15 -5.95
CA PHE A 138 -3.25 1.06 -6.36
C PHE A 138 -3.80 1.86 -5.18
N ALA A 139 -4.12 1.20 -4.06
CA ALA A 139 -4.63 1.86 -2.87
C ALA A 139 -3.62 2.89 -2.31
N VAL A 140 -2.34 2.53 -2.28
CA VAL A 140 -1.25 3.45 -1.88
C VAL A 140 -1.20 4.66 -2.81
N HIS A 141 -1.24 4.46 -4.13
CA HIS A 141 -1.27 5.56 -5.09
C HIS A 141 -2.48 6.47 -4.91
N ALA A 142 -3.68 5.91 -4.74
CA ALA A 142 -4.90 6.66 -4.52
C ALA A 142 -4.86 7.47 -3.21
N VAL A 143 -4.41 6.85 -2.11
CA VAL A 143 -4.29 7.50 -0.80
C VAL A 143 -3.26 8.63 -0.86
N ILE A 144 -2.07 8.39 -1.41
CA ILE A 144 -1.04 9.43 -1.54
C ILE A 144 -1.56 10.58 -2.41
N THR A 145 -2.17 10.27 -3.55
CA THR A 145 -2.71 11.29 -4.45
C THR A 145 -3.79 12.12 -3.77
N LEU A 146 -4.66 11.49 -2.98
CA LEU A 146 -5.68 12.18 -2.19
C LEU A 146 -5.08 13.06 -1.10
N LEU A 147 -4.08 12.56 -0.36
CA LEU A 147 -3.38 13.36 0.65
C LEU A 147 -2.68 14.57 0.04
N CYS A 148 -2.02 14.40 -1.10
CA CYS A 148 -1.42 15.49 -1.88
C CYS A 148 -2.49 16.49 -2.35
N GLY A 149 -3.62 16.00 -2.87
CA GLY A 149 -4.74 16.85 -3.28
C GLY A 149 -5.28 17.70 -2.14
N ILE A 150 -5.45 17.11 -0.94
CA ILE A 150 -5.93 17.84 0.25
C ILE A 150 -4.87 18.84 0.75
N ALA A 151 -3.62 18.41 0.87
CA ALA A 151 -2.55 19.24 1.43
C ALA A 151 -2.20 20.44 0.54
N PHE A 152 -2.26 20.26 -0.78
CA PHE A 152 -1.88 21.27 -1.77
C PHE A 152 -3.08 21.84 -2.53
N ASN A 153 -4.30 21.64 -2.01
CA ASN A 153 -5.55 22.04 -2.67
C ASN A 153 -5.56 23.49 -3.13
N GLY A 154 -5.05 24.40 -2.29
CA GLY A 154 -4.98 25.83 -2.59
C GLY A 154 -4.12 26.14 -3.82
N TYR A 155 -3.02 25.43 -4.00
CA TYR A 155 -2.09 25.64 -5.13
C TYR A 155 -2.55 24.91 -6.39
N LEU A 156 -3.21 23.75 -6.24
CA LEU A 156 -3.67 22.93 -7.36
C LEU A 156 -4.97 23.44 -7.98
N LEU A 157 -5.86 24.01 -7.17
CA LEU A 157 -7.18 24.46 -7.61
C LEU A 157 -7.23 25.94 -8.00
N GLN A 158 -6.21 26.72 -7.69
CA GLN A 158 -6.19 28.15 -8.00
C GLN A 158 -6.37 28.39 -9.50
N ASP A 159 -5.61 27.72 -10.36
CA ASP A 159 -5.75 27.83 -11.81
C ASP A 159 -7.10 27.33 -12.31
N MET A 160 -7.64 26.27 -11.70
CA MET A 160 -8.93 25.71 -12.08
C MET A 160 -10.10 26.66 -11.78
N PHE A 161 -9.97 27.55 -10.79
CA PHE A 161 -11.04 28.46 -10.36
C PHE A 161 -10.74 29.95 -10.52
N CYS A 162 -9.54 30.30 -11.00
CA CYS A 162 -9.09 31.68 -11.23
C CYS A 162 -9.99 32.45 -12.22
N ASN A 163 -10.79 31.76 -13.04
CA ASN A 163 -11.68 32.39 -14.02
C ASN A 163 -13.14 31.87 -14.01
N GLY A 164 -13.59 31.16 -12.96
CA GLY A 164 -14.88 30.46 -13.07
C GLY A 164 -15.41 29.70 -11.86
N GLY A 165 -15.13 30.14 -10.62
CA GLY A 165 -16.02 29.76 -9.52
C GLY A 165 -17.47 30.20 -9.83
N PRO A 166 -18.52 29.48 -9.38
CA PRO A 166 -19.89 29.97 -9.53
C PRO A 166 -19.98 31.36 -8.92
N GLY A 167 -20.14 32.36 -9.79
CA GLY A 167 -20.17 33.76 -9.43
C GLY A 167 -21.41 34.09 -8.60
N PHE A 168 -21.35 33.84 -7.30
CA PHE A 168 -22.16 34.56 -6.34
C PHE A 168 -21.49 35.91 -6.10
N TYR A 169 -21.55 36.79 -7.10
CA TYR A 169 -21.40 38.21 -6.86
C TYR A 169 -22.62 38.65 -6.02
N VAL A 170 -22.52 38.50 -4.70
CA VAL A 170 -23.29 39.36 -3.81
C VAL A 170 -22.69 40.74 -4.00
N THR A 171 -23.42 41.57 -4.72
CA THR A 171 -23.21 43.01 -4.82
C THR A 171 -23.13 43.59 -3.41
N ALA A 172 -21.92 43.74 -2.88
CA ALA A 172 -21.64 44.60 -1.75
C ALA A 172 -20.72 45.73 -2.23
N SER A 173 -21.29 46.62 -3.05
CA SER A 173 -20.78 48.00 -3.10
C SER A 173 -21.09 48.65 -1.75
N PRO A 174 -20.09 49.13 -0.99
CA PRO A 174 -20.36 50.14 0.00
C PRO A 174 -20.65 51.45 -0.75
N ILE A 175 -21.71 52.11 -0.32
CA ILE A 175 -22.11 53.48 -0.70
C ILE A 175 -20.98 54.44 -0.36
#